data_AF-A0A195EI29-F1
#
_entry.id   AF-A0A195EI29-F1
#
_cell.length_a   1.000
_cell.length_b   1.000
_cell.length_c   1.000
_cell.angle_alpha   90.00
_cell.angle_beta   90.00
_cell.angle_gamma   90.00
#
_symmetry.space_group_name_H-M   'P 1'
#
loop_
_entity.id
_entity.type
_entity.pdbx_description
1 polymer ?
#
loop_
_entity_poly.entity_id
_entity_poly.type
_entity_poly.pdbx_seq_one_letter_code
_entity_poly.pdbx_strand_id
1 'polypeptide(L)'
;MKCHVTRQVPAMMRIALVVAVVHASPAEPLPSSLLGGIGNVANTATNFLTSAVEKPRNLLLNATRMTTGYIDNAASMGLEFKLKRFLEKFRTRMRNGIAELGIPPLEPFTLDEIDIDTDNPEIGKIFLVIENLELRNLSTFLIDRAKLSLIGPTITINISIPEIYASGHYNISGILGDTYPLRGAGSFQTIVRDFRVYVNTVLGYARGMYLKKFDLDFSLRAIKMHLENFMGGEEIGQIMSKVFEDLTPEALDVIKPDILPPIQDYVASHVNETIHHLTMRDLFHVLLGKYEFGDITHLLIP
;
A
#
# COMPACT_ATOMS: atom_id res chain seq x y z
N MET A 1 17.25 2.85 -5.00
CA MET A 1 16.14 3.62 -5.57
C MET A 1 15.48 4.51 -4.53
N LYS A 2 15.16 5.77 -4.87
CA LYS A 2 14.51 6.75 -3.98
C LYS A 2 13.06 6.98 -4.40
N CYS A 3 12.11 6.88 -3.47
CA CYS A 3 10.70 7.24 -3.66
C CYS A 3 10.42 8.52 -2.85
N HIS A 4 10.02 9.61 -3.52
CA HIS A 4 9.77 10.89 -2.85
C HIS A 4 8.28 11.25 -2.94
N VAL A 5 7.66 11.49 -1.79
CA VAL A 5 6.26 11.90 -1.66
C VAL A 5 6.25 13.28 -0.98
N THR A 6 5.90 14.32 -1.73
CA THR A 6 5.79 15.70 -1.21
C THR A 6 4.43 16.27 -1.54
N ARG A 7 3.77 16.90 -0.57
CA ARG A 7 2.62 17.76 -0.87
C ARG A 7 2.54 18.98 0.03
N GLN A 8 2.49 20.15 -0.60
CA GLN A 8 1.91 21.37 -0.03
C GLN A 8 0.45 21.47 -0.48
N VAL A 9 -0.50 21.47 0.46
CA VAL A 9 -1.91 21.70 0.15
C VAL A 9 -2.19 23.22 0.14
N PRO A 10 -2.88 23.78 -0.89
CA PRO A 10 -3.28 25.18 -0.86
C PRO A 10 -4.30 25.44 0.26
N ALA A 11 -4.13 26.57 0.95
CA ALA A 11 -4.90 26.96 2.12
C ALA A 11 -6.39 27.23 1.79
N MET A 12 -7.24 26.21 1.86
CA MET A 12 -8.71 26.35 1.87
C MET A 12 -9.37 25.09 2.45
N MET A 13 -9.18 24.85 3.76
CA MET A 13 -10.16 24.16 4.61
C MET A 13 -9.83 24.44 6.08
N ARG A 14 -10.28 25.59 6.59
CA ARG A 14 -10.33 25.87 8.04
C ARG A 14 -11.72 25.45 8.52
N ILE A 15 -11.81 24.55 9.51
CA ILE A 15 -12.92 24.18 10.42
C ILE A 15 -12.58 22.72 10.84
N ALA A 16 -12.33 22.31 12.09
CA ALA A 16 -12.65 22.83 13.42
C ALA A 16 -11.61 22.31 14.44
N LEU A 17 -10.88 23.21 15.12
CA LEU A 17 -10.03 22.84 16.25
C LEU A 17 -10.02 23.96 17.29
N VAL A 18 -11.14 24.15 18.01
CA VAL A 18 -11.23 25.19 19.06
C VAL A 18 -11.87 24.71 20.38
N VAL A 19 -12.46 23.52 20.51
CA VAL A 19 -13.37 23.27 21.67
C VAL A 19 -12.85 22.29 22.75
N ALA A 20 -11.68 21.65 22.60
CA ALA A 20 -11.24 20.63 23.58
C ALA A 20 -10.14 21.08 24.57
N VAL A 21 -10.00 22.38 24.80
CA VAL A 21 -9.23 22.89 25.95
C VAL A 21 -10.26 23.40 26.93
N VAL A 22 -10.36 22.79 28.13
CA VAL A 22 -10.74 23.41 29.43
C VAL A 22 -11.39 22.39 30.41
N HIS A 23 -10.73 22.20 31.57
CA HIS A 23 -11.14 21.58 32.87
C HIS A 23 -11.23 20.03 32.99
N ALA A 24 -10.78 19.34 34.05
CA ALA A 24 -9.99 19.64 35.28
C ALA A 24 -9.58 18.31 35.98
N SER A 25 -8.51 18.36 36.79
CA SER A 25 -7.90 17.34 37.70
C SER A 25 -8.54 17.36 39.12
N PRO A 26 -8.08 16.68 40.22
CA PRO A 26 -7.22 15.49 40.45
C PRO A 26 -7.76 14.43 41.48
N ALA A 27 -7.19 13.21 41.48
CA ALA A 27 -6.75 12.45 42.68
C ALA A 27 -5.99 11.16 42.25
N GLU A 28 -4.78 10.92 42.78
CA GLU A 28 -3.76 9.95 42.30
C GLU A 28 -3.65 8.68 43.19
N PRO A 29 -3.20 7.52 42.65
CA PRO A 29 -1.79 7.28 42.30
C PRO A 29 -1.52 6.77 40.87
N LEU A 30 -0.27 7.02 40.41
CA LEU A 30 0.33 7.04 39.04
C LEU A 30 -0.08 8.26 38.18
N PRO A 31 0.86 8.94 37.48
CA PRO A 31 0.66 10.31 37.01
C PRO A 31 -0.55 10.43 36.07
N SER A 32 -1.65 10.96 36.60
CA SER A 32 -2.94 11.09 35.89
C SER A 32 -2.85 11.96 34.62
N SER A 33 -1.81 12.79 34.52
CA SER A 33 -1.50 13.63 33.37
C SER A 33 -1.01 12.85 32.15
N LEU A 34 -0.25 11.77 32.34
CA LEU A 34 0.24 10.93 31.23
C LEU A 34 -0.89 10.09 30.65
N LEU A 35 -1.65 9.38 31.49
CA LEU A 35 -2.82 8.59 31.07
C LEU A 35 -3.94 9.45 30.48
N GLY A 36 -4.18 10.63 31.06
CA GLY A 36 -5.13 11.61 30.52
C GLY A 36 -4.67 12.16 29.16
N GLY A 37 -3.37 12.47 29.01
CA GLY A 37 -2.78 12.86 27.74
C GLY A 37 -2.93 11.79 26.66
N ILE A 38 -2.64 10.53 26.99
CA ILE A 38 -2.74 9.39 26.06
C ILE A 38 -4.20 9.12 25.67
N GLY A 39 -5.12 9.15 26.63
CA GLY A 39 -6.55 9.04 26.35
C GLY A 39 -7.03 10.15 25.41
N ASN A 40 -6.53 11.37 25.59
CA ASN A 40 -6.84 12.50 24.72
C ASN A 40 -6.24 12.31 23.31
N VAL A 41 -5.01 11.82 23.16
CA VAL A 41 -4.42 11.48 21.85
C VAL A 41 -5.28 10.43 21.13
N ALA A 42 -5.59 9.32 21.81
CA ALA A 42 -6.36 8.22 21.24
C ALA A 42 -7.78 8.66 20.85
N ASN A 43 -8.44 9.46 21.69
CA ASN A 43 -9.77 9.99 21.42
C ASN A 43 -9.78 11.00 20.27
N THR A 44 -8.78 11.89 20.22
CA THR A 44 -8.63 12.85 19.11
C THR A 44 -8.41 12.13 17.80
N ALA A 45 -7.51 11.13 17.78
CA ALA A 45 -7.26 10.33 16.59
C ALA A 45 -8.50 9.54 16.16
N THR A 46 -9.22 8.91 17.10
CA THR A 46 -10.45 8.15 16.80
C THR A 46 -11.54 9.04 16.20
N ASN A 47 -11.81 10.20 16.81
CA ASN A 47 -12.82 11.15 16.31
C ASN A 47 -12.44 11.70 14.92
N PHE A 48 -11.15 11.90 14.69
CA PHE A 48 -10.62 12.28 13.40
C PHE A 48 -10.87 11.18 12.34
N LEU A 49 -10.52 9.92 12.61
CA LEU A 49 -10.70 8.78 11.71
C LEU A 49 -12.15 8.61 11.23
N THR A 50 -13.11 8.71 12.15
CA THR A 50 -14.54 8.61 11.83
C THR A 50 -15.00 9.69 10.85
N SER A 51 -14.37 10.86 10.86
CA SER A 51 -14.77 11.98 9.98
C SER A 51 -14.14 11.90 8.59
N ALA A 52 -12.85 11.54 8.50
CA ALA A 52 -12.08 11.54 7.26
C ALA A 52 -12.24 10.25 6.43
N VAL A 53 -12.38 9.08 7.08
CA VAL A 53 -12.23 7.77 6.42
C VAL A 53 -13.54 7.01 6.31
N GLU A 54 -14.28 6.89 7.42
CA GLU A 54 -15.47 6.01 7.45
C GLU A 54 -16.60 6.52 6.56
N LYS A 55 -16.82 7.84 6.51
CA LYS A 55 -17.91 8.43 5.71
C LYS A 55 -17.71 8.23 4.20
N PRO A 56 -16.56 8.56 3.58
CA PRO A 56 -16.33 8.28 2.15
C PRO A 56 -16.33 6.79 1.81
N ARG A 57 -15.72 5.95 2.66
CA ARG A 57 -15.64 4.50 2.45
C ARG A 57 -17.01 3.82 2.36
N ASN A 58 -17.95 4.23 3.21
CA ASN A 58 -19.30 3.69 3.20
C ASN A 58 -20.08 4.04 1.91
N LEU A 59 -19.76 5.17 1.27
CA LEU A 59 -20.35 5.54 -0.02
C LEU A 59 -19.81 4.67 -1.18
N LEU A 60 -18.51 4.36 -1.19
CA LEU A 60 -17.88 3.50 -2.20
C LEU A 60 -18.30 2.03 -2.11
N LEU A 61 -18.46 1.50 -0.88
CA LEU A 61 -18.92 0.13 -0.67
C LEU A 61 -20.36 -0.09 -1.17
N ASN A 62 -21.23 0.91 -1.00
CA ASN A 62 -22.59 0.86 -1.52
C ASN A 62 -22.65 0.96 -3.05
N ALA A 63 -21.77 1.74 -3.68
CA ALA A 63 -21.67 1.83 -5.13
C ALA A 63 -21.13 0.53 -5.77
N THR A 64 -20.11 -0.09 -5.16
CA THR A 64 -19.48 -1.31 -5.68
C THR A 64 -20.40 -2.53 -5.63
N ARG A 65 -21.32 -2.62 -4.65
CA ARG A 65 -22.31 -3.71 -4.57
C ARG A 65 -23.27 -3.73 -5.76
N MET A 66 -23.45 -2.62 -6.48
CA MET A 66 -24.36 -2.52 -7.61
C MET A 66 -23.78 -3.02 -8.95
N THR A 67 -22.47 -3.30 -9.06
CA THR A 67 -21.81 -3.59 -10.35
C THR A 67 -21.37 -5.05 -10.53
N THR A 68 -21.46 -5.90 -9.51
CA THR A 68 -20.92 -7.27 -9.51
C THR A 68 -21.72 -8.34 -10.29
N GLY A 69 -22.78 -7.95 -11.01
CA GLY A 69 -23.78 -8.90 -11.56
C GLY A 69 -23.61 -9.35 -13.01
N TYR A 70 -22.50 -9.07 -13.71
CA TYR A 70 -22.41 -9.30 -15.16
C TYR A 70 -21.31 -10.31 -15.57
N ILE A 71 -21.80 -11.49 -15.96
CA ILE A 71 -21.26 -12.49 -16.92
C ILE A 71 -20.12 -13.41 -16.43
N ASP A 72 -20.50 -14.52 -15.78
CA ASP A 72 -19.67 -15.72 -15.64
C ASP A 72 -20.12 -16.78 -16.66
N ASN A 73 -19.48 -16.83 -17.83
CA ASN A 73 -19.62 -17.92 -18.81
C ASN A 73 -18.37 -18.84 -18.74
N ALA A 74 -18.46 -20.09 -19.22
CA ALA A 74 -17.38 -21.08 -19.21
C ALA A 74 -16.06 -20.60 -19.84
N ALA A 75 -16.13 -19.75 -20.88
CA ALA A 75 -14.94 -19.12 -21.46
C ALA A 75 -14.23 -18.17 -20.46
N SER A 76 -14.99 -17.44 -19.64
CA SER A 76 -14.47 -16.57 -18.57
C SER A 76 -13.78 -17.40 -17.49
N MET A 77 -14.40 -18.51 -17.06
CA MET A 77 -13.81 -19.43 -16.07
C MET A 77 -12.49 -20.05 -16.56
N GLY A 78 -12.41 -20.43 -17.84
CA GLY A 78 -11.19 -20.96 -18.43
C GLY A 78 -10.03 -19.95 -18.49
N LEU A 79 -10.34 -18.67 -18.71
CA LEU A 79 -9.36 -17.58 -18.70
C LEU A 79 -8.90 -17.20 -17.30
N GLU A 80 -9.81 -17.19 -16.34
CA GLU A 80 -9.49 -17.02 -14.92
C GLU A 80 -8.52 -18.09 -14.43
N PHE A 81 -8.79 -19.38 -14.71
CA PHE A 81 -7.89 -20.47 -14.33
C PHE A 81 -6.47 -20.29 -14.89
N LYS A 82 -6.38 -19.84 -16.13
CA LYS A 82 -5.13 -19.56 -16.84
C LYS A 82 -4.34 -18.40 -16.23
N LEU A 83 -5.02 -17.31 -15.94
CA LEU A 83 -4.40 -16.16 -15.25
C LEU A 83 -3.93 -16.55 -13.84
N LYS A 84 -4.73 -17.32 -13.08
CA LYS A 84 -4.30 -17.85 -11.77
C LYS A 84 -3.04 -18.69 -11.90
N ARG A 85 -2.98 -19.61 -12.86
CA ARG A 85 -1.78 -20.44 -13.10
C ARG A 85 -0.55 -19.60 -13.47
N PHE A 86 -0.73 -18.53 -14.24
CA PHE A 86 0.34 -17.58 -14.55
C PHE A 86 0.85 -16.90 -13.28
N LEU A 87 -0.05 -16.36 -12.44
CA LEU A 87 0.31 -15.71 -11.17
C LEU A 87 0.99 -16.68 -10.20
N GLU A 88 0.57 -17.93 -10.16
CA GLU A 88 1.22 -18.99 -9.38
C GLU A 88 2.66 -19.24 -9.82
N LYS A 89 2.90 -19.32 -11.13
CA LYS A 89 4.26 -19.44 -11.67
C LYS A 89 5.09 -18.16 -11.45
N PHE A 90 4.48 -16.99 -11.52
CA PHE A 90 5.15 -15.73 -11.19
C PHE A 90 5.60 -15.72 -9.73
N ARG A 91 4.73 -16.14 -8.81
CA ARG A 91 5.01 -16.27 -7.38
C ARG A 91 6.27 -17.10 -7.10
N THR A 92 6.42 -18.24 -7.77
CA THR A 92 7.59 -19.12 -7.55
C THR A 92 8.90 -18.52 -8.07
N ARG A 93 8.84 -17.53 -8.97
CA ARG A 93 10.01 -16.84 -9.52
C ARG A 93 10.38 -15.55 -8.81
N MET A 94 9.50 -14.98 -7.97
CA MET A 94 9.75 -13.72 -7.27
C MET A 94 11.10 -13.68 -6.54
N ARG A 95 11.52 -14.78 -5.91
CA ARG A 95 12.79 -14.85 -5.16
C ARG A 95 14.04 -14.69 -6.05
N ASN A 96 13.99 -15.18 -7.28
CA ASN A 96 15.13 -15.16 -8.19
C ASN A 96 15.00 -14.06 -9.25
N GLY A 97 13.84 -13.39 -9.32
CA GLY A 97 13.48 -12.53 -10.44
C GLY A 97 13.15 -13.32 -11.71
N ILE A 98 12.92 -12.59 -12.79
CA ILE A 98 12.71 -13.14 -14.13
C ILE A 98 13.62 -12.34 -15.07
N ALA A 99 14.90 -12.74 -15.11
CA ALA A 99 15.96 -12.03 -15.83
C ALA A 99 15.62 -11.84 -17.32
N GLU A 100 14.95 -12.83 -17.92
CA GLU A 100 14.52 -12.77 -19.32
C GLU A 100 13.56 -11.60 -19.58
N LEU A 101 12.77 -11.21 -18.57
CA LEU A 101 11.81 -10.11 -18.63
C LEU A 101 12.36 -8.81 -18.02
N GLY A 102 13.64 -8.78 -17.64
CA GLY A 102 14.23 -7.65 -16.91
C GLY A 102 13.66 -7.45 -15.50
N ILE A 103 12.93 -8.44 -14.96
CA ILE A 103 12.32 -8.35 -13.63
C ILE A 103 13.37 -8.75 -12.59
N PRO A 104 13.75 -7.85 -11.66
CA PRO A 104 14.70 -8.18 -10.60
C PRO A 104 14.07 -9.13 -9.56
N PRO A 105 14.85 -9.66 -8.61
CA PRO A 105 14.29 -10.29 -7.42
C PRO A 105 13.29 -9.36 -6.70
N LEU A 106 12.15 -9.94 -6.33
CA LEU A 106 11.05 -9.29 -5.61
C LEU A 106 10.83 -9.90 -4.22
N GLU A 107 11.73 -10.79 -3.78
CA GLU A 107 11.72 -11.43 -2.46
C GLU A 107 13.16 -11.75 -2.00
N PRO A 108 13.72 -11.02 -1.00
CA PRO A 108 13.15 -9.81 -0.43
C PRO A 108 13.08 -8.69 -1.47
N PHE A 109 12.09 -7.83 -1.36
CA PHE A 109 12.03 -6.58 -2.11
C PHE A 109 12.72 -5.48 -1.31
N THR A 110 13.51 -4.64 -1.96
CA THR A 110 14.30 -3.59 -1.29
C THR A 110 14.10 -2.22 -1.92
N LEU A 111 14.09 -1.18 -1.09
CA LEU A 111 14.10 0.22 -1.48
C LEU A 111 15.15 0.98 -0.67
N ASP A 112 16.03 1.71 -1.35
CA ASP A 112 17.10 2.45 -0.67
C ASP A 112 16.54 3.57 0.19
N GLU A 113 15.52 4.29 -0.31
CA GLU A 113 14.97 5.45 0.40
C GLU A 113 13.50 5.68 0.04
N ILE A 114 12.69 5.97 1.04
CA ILE A 114 11.36 6.53 0.92
C ILE A 114 11.34 7.81 1.74
N ASP A 115 10.85 8.89 1.16
CA ASP A 115 10.68 10.18 1.81
C ASP A 115 9.21 10.57 1.74
N ILE A 116 8.63 10.85 2.90
CA ILE A 116 7.25 11.27 3.08
C ILE A 116 7.27 12.62 3.80
N ASP A 117 6.89 13.66 3.08
CA ASP A 117 6.67 15.01 3.59
C ASP A 117 5.18 15.35 3.46
N THR A 118 4.50 15.27 4.60
CA THR A 118 3.07 15.53 4.70
C THR A 118 2.84 16.85 5.42
N ASP A 119 2.13 17.77 4.79
CA ASP A 119 1.51 18.94 5.41
C ASP A 119 0.00 18.85 5.18
N ASN A 120 -0.64 17.98 5.96
CA ASN A 120 -2.05 17.64 5.80
C ASN A 120 -2.83 18.11 7.05
N PRO A 121 -3.85 18.98 6.93
CA PRO A 121 -4.65 19.43 8.07
C PRO A 121 -5.28 18.31 8.90
N GLU A 122 -5.44 17.14 8.31
CA GLU A 122 -6.05 15.96 8.91
C GLU A 122 -5.06 15.10 9.72
N ILE A 123 -3.79 15.07 9.30
CA ILE A 123 -2.75 14.22 9.89
C ILE A 123 -1.74 15.04 10.70
N GLY A 124 -1.55 16.30 10.33
CA GLY A 124 -0.49 17.18 10.81
C GLY A 124 0.67 17.29 9.84
N LYS A 125 1.73 17.93 10.32
CA LYS A 125 2.96 18.16 9.56
C LYS A 125 4.01 17.15 9.95
N ILE A 126 4.23 16.13 9.13
CA ILE A 126 5.10 14.99 9.43
C ILE A 126 6.11 14.80 8.32
N PHE A 127 7.37 14.68 8.71
CA PHE A 127 8.48 14.27 7.87
C PHE A 127 8.93 12.88 8.30
N LEU A 128 8.91 11.92 7.39
CA LEU A 128 9.35 10.56 7.60
C LEU A 128 10.28 10.14 6.46
N VAL A 129 11.52 9.81 6.80
CA VAL A 129 12.46 9.16 5.90
C VAL A 129 12.63 7.72 6.33
N ILE A 130 12.52 6.79 5.39
CA ILE A 130 12.82 5.37 5.55
C ILE A 130 13.99 5.04 4.64
N GLU A 131 15.06 4.49 5.20
CA GLU A 131 16.24 4.06 4.45
C GLU A 131 16.42 2.54 4.56
N ASN A 132 16.96 1.95 3.50
CA ASN A 132 17.25 0.51 3.41
C ASN A 132 16.03 -0.35 3.79
N LEU A 133 14.85 0.00 3.25
CA LEU A 133 13.66 -0.79 3.45
C LEU A 133 13.86 -2.16 2.80
N GLU A 134 13.60 -3.20 3.58
CA GLU A 134 13.52 -4.58 3.13
C GLU A 134 12.13 -5.12 3.46
N LEU A 135 11.44 -5.63 2.44
CA LEU A 135 10.15 -6.32 2.56
C LEU A 135 10.34 -7.80 2.26
N ARG A 136 9.86 -8.65 3.17
CA ARG A 136 9.84 -10.11 3.02
C ARG A 136 8.43 -10.65 3.02
N ASN A 137 8.29 -11.87 2.51
CA ASN A 137 7.06 -12.63 2.35
C ASN A 137 6.05 -12.07 1.34
N LEU A 138 6.46 -11.17 0.45
CA LEU A 138 5.62 -10.74 -0.67
C LEU A 138 5.25 -11.93 -1.56
N SER A 139 6.15 -12.92 -1.71
CA SER A 139 5.88 -14.13 -2.48
C SER A 139 4.93 -15.12 -1.80
N THR A 140 4.39 -14.82 -0.62
CA THR A 140 3.41 -15.68 0.09
C THR A 140 1.97 -15.34 -0.28
N PHE A 141 1.76 -14.44 -1.25
CA PHE A 141 0.43 -13.99 -1.64
C PHE A 141 -0.49 -15.15 -2.06
N LEU A 142 -1.78 -14.98 -1.77
CA LEU A 142 -2.89 -15.83 -2.17
C LEU A 142 -3.71 -15.11 -3.23
N ILE A 143 -4.16 -15.84 -4.25
CA ILE A 143 -4.95 -15.26 -5.34
C ILE A 143 -6.44 -15.34 -4.98
N ASP A 144 -7.00 -14.24 -4.50
CA ASP A 144 -8.41 -14.16 -4.11
C ASP A 144 -9.33 -14.07 -5.34
N ARG A 145 -8.90 -13.31 -6.36
CA ARG A 145 -9.61 -13.14 -7.63
C ARG A 145 -8.62 -12.88 -8.76
N ALA A 146 -8.86 -13.47 -9.92
CA ALA A 146 -8.13 -13.16 -11.14
C ALA A 146 -9.09 -13.25 -12.33
N LYS A 147 -9.48 -12.11 -12.89
CA LYS A 147 -10.36 -12.02 -14.05
C LYS A 147 -9.61 -11.44 -15.24
N LEU A 148 -9.89 -12.01 -16.41
CA LEU A 148 -9.34 -11.57 -17.67
C LEU A 148 -10.48 -11.47 -18.70
N SER A 149 -10.68 -10.28 -19.26
CA SER A 149 -11.50 -10.07 -20.45
C SER A 149 -10.61 -9.87 -21.66
N LEU A 150 -10.97 -10.45 -22.80
CA LEU A 150 -10.26 -10.26 -24.07
C LEU A 150 -10.89 -9.18 -24.94
N ILE A 151 -12.17 -8.84 -24.70
CA ILE A 151 -12.85 -7.74 -25.38
C ILE A 151 -12.53 -6.48 -24.59
N GLY A 152 -11.62 -5.65 -25.12
CA GLY A 152 -10.97 -4.57 -24.38
C GLY A 152 -10.09 -5.16 -23.27
N PRO A 153 -8.86 -5.62 -23.60
CA PRO A 153 -8.09 -6.52 -22.74
C PRO A 153 -7.92 -5.95 -21.34
N THR A 154 -8.70 -6.48 -20.40
CA THR A 154 -8.79 -5.98 -19.03
C THR A 154 -8.41 -7.09 -18.09
N ILE A 155 -7.53 -6.80 -17.15
CA ILE A 155 -7.06 -7.74 -16.13
C ILE A 155 -7.43 -7.15 -14.77
N THR A 156 -8.15 -7.91 -13.98
CA THR A 156 -8.48 -7.58 -12.59
C THR A 156 -7.92 -8.65 -11.68
N ILE A 157 -7.07 -8.26 -10.73
CA ILE A 157 -6.40 -9.16 -9.80
C ILE A 157 -6.65 -8.66 -8.38
N ASN A 158 -7.08 -9.57 -7.51
CA ASN A 158 -7.10 -9.35 -6.07
C ASN A 158 -6.21 -10.41 -5.43
N ILE A 159 -5.24 -9.96 -4.64
CA ILE A 159 -4.39 -10.83 -3.87
C ILE A 159 -4.40 -10.42 -2.39
N SER A 160 -4.16 -11.40 -1.53
CA SER A 160 -3.94 -11.19 -0.10
C SER A 160 -2.58 -11.76 0.31
N ILE A 161 -1.84 -11.03 1.15
CA ILE A 161 -0.57 -11.47 1.74
C ILE A 161 -0.81 -11.60 3.25
N PRO A 162 -0.75 -12.83 3.80
CA PRO A 162 -1.09 -13.06 5.21
C PRO A 162 -0.21 -12.26 6.17
N GLU A 163 1.11 -12.29 5.96
CA GLU A 163 2.08 -11.53 6.75
C GLU A 163 3.20 -10.99 5.85
N ILE A 164 3.48 -9.69 5.96
CA ILE A 164 4.65 -9.03 5.38
C ILE A 164 5.55 -8.60 6.53
N TYR A 165 6.83 -8.97 6.45
CA TYR A 165 7.85 -8.43 7.36
C TYR A 165 8.54 -7.27 6.67
N ALA A 166 8.62 -6.14 7.36
CA ALA A 166 9.32 -4.94 6.90
C ALA A 166 10.38 -4.54 7.92
N SER A 167 11.56 -4.18 7.45
CA SER A 167 12.64 -3.67 8.31
C SER A 167 13.46 -2.61 7.58
N GLY A 168 14.14 -1.77 8.33
CA GLY A 168 15.04 -0.74 7.80
C GLY A 168 15.40 0.27 8.87
N HIS A 169 15.79 1.47 8.43
CA HIS A 169 16.02 2.62 9.31
C HIS A 169 14.96 3.68 9.06
N TYR A 170 14.51 4.33 10.12
CA TYR A 170 13.55 5.42 10.03
C TYR A 170 14.10 6.68 10.70
N ASN A 171 13.67 7.83 10.21
CA ASN A 171 13.82 9.12 10.86
C ASN A 171 12.50 9.87 10.71
N ILE A 172 11.82 10.09 11.84
CA ILE A 172 10.55 10.79 11.89
C ILE A 172 10.67 12.07 12.72
N SER A 173 10.07 13.13 12.22
CA SER A 173 9.92 14.39 12.95
C SER A 173 8.65 15.12 12.52
N GLY A 174 8.11 15.97 13.39
CA GLY A 174 6.97 16.81 13.03
C GLY A 174 5.97 16.96 14.15
N ILE A 175 4.73 17.28 13.78
CA ILE A 175 3.59 17.46 14.67
C ILE A 175 2.43 16.62 14.11
N LEU A 176 1.97 15.65 14.89
CA LEU A 176 0.75 14.89 14.61
C LEU A 176 -0.47 15.71 15.06
N GLY A 177 -1.43 15.85 14.14
CA GLY A 177 -2.50 16.85 14.25
C GLY A 177 -1.88 18.24 14.41
N ASP A 178 -2.34 18.98 15.43
CA ASP A 178 -1.83 20.33 15.74
C ASP A 178 -1.03 20.41 17.05
N THR A 179 -0.88 19.28 17.76
CA THR A 179 -0.48 19.32 19.19
C THR A 179 0.66 18.39 19.55
N TYR A 180 0.80 17.22 18.89
CA TYR A 180 1.67 16.17 19.41
C TYR A 180 3.00 16.12 18.63
N PRO A 181 4.12 16.60 19.19
CA PRO A 181 5.40 16.56 18.51
C PRO A 181 5.88 15.13 18.38
N LEU A 182 6.19 14.71 17.15
CA LEU A 182 6.80 13.43 16.85
C LEU A 182 8.31 13.60 16.69
N ARG A 183 9.06 12.66 17.25
CA ARG A 183 10.50 12.53 17.05
C ARG A 183 10.96 11.09 17.27
N GLY A 184 11.87 10.63 16.42
CA GLY A 184 12.54 9.36 16.61
C GLY A 184 13.41 9.03 15.41
N ALA A 185 14.52 8.36 15.66
CA ALA A 185 15.37 7.84 14.60
C ALA A 185 16.08 6.57 15.08
N GLY A 186 16.06 5.53 14.26
CA GLY A 186 16.61 4.24 14.64
C GLY A 186 16.23 3.14 13.65
N SER A 187 16.50 1.90 14.03
CA SER A 187 16.03 0.75 13.27
C SER A 187 14.54 0.53 13.54
N PHE A 188 13.83 -0.04 12.58
CA PHE A 188 12.48 -0.53 12.80
C PHE A 188 12.30 -1.97 12.31
N GLN A 189 11.32 -2.63 12.91
CA GLN A 189 10.78 -3.90 12.47
C GLN A 189 9.27 -3.85 12.53
N THR A 190 8.62 -4.30 11.46
CA THR A 190 7.19 -4.20 11.30
C THR A 190 6.62 -5.50 10.73
N ILE A 191 5.46 -5.91 11.24
CA ILE A 191 4.67 -7.02 10.70
C ILE A 191 3.32 -6.45 10.23
N VAL A 192 3.09 -6.46 8.92
CA VAL A 192 1.79 -6.12 8.34
C VAL A 192 0.99 -7.40 8.17
N ARG A 193 -0.27 -7.40 8.60
CA ARG A 193 -1.16 -8.57 8.54
C ARG A 193 -2.33 -8.36 7.60
N ASP A 194 -2.61 -9.40 6.83
CA ASP A 194 -3.68 -9.45 5.84
C ASP A 194 -3.66 -8.24 4.91
N PHE A 195 -2.50 -8.01 4.30
CA PHE A 195 -2.34 -6.98 3.28
C PHE A 195 -3.08 -7.42 2.02
N ARG A 196 -3.97 -6.58 1.50
CA ARG A 196 -4.75 -6.88 0.29
C ARG A 196 -4.40 -5.89 -0.79
N VAL A 197 -4.20 -6.38 -2.00
CA VAL A 197 -3.93 -5.55 -3.18
C VAL A 197 -5.01 -5.82 -4.21
N TYR A 198 -5.54 -4.74 -4.76
CA TYR A 198 -6.41 -4.71 -5.92
C TYR A 198 -5.66 -4.08 -7.08
N VAL A 199 -5.65 -4.77 -8.22
CA VAL A 199 -5.13 -4.24 -9.49
C VAL A 199 -6.21 -4.37 -10.54
N ASN A 200 -6.45 -3.28 -11.26
CA ASN A 200 -7.28 -3.28 -12.45
C ASN A 200 -6.57 -2.54 -13.58
N THR A 201 -6.27 -3.26 -14.64
CA THR A 201 -5.56 -2.71 -15.78
C THR A 201 -6.28 -2.97 -17.09
N VAL A 202 -6.19 -1.99 -17.99
CA VAL A 202 -6.60 -2.11 -19.39
C VAL A 202 -5.33 -2.06 -20.23
N LEU A 203 -5.14 -3.07 -21.07
CA LEU A 203 -4.03 -3.12 -22.02
C LEU A 203 -4.41 -2.41 -23.32
N GLY A 204 -3.45 -1.70 -23.88
CA GLY A 204 -3.51 -1.15 -25.23
C GLY A 204 -2.52 -1.88 -26.15
N TYR A 205 -2.69 -1.70 -27.45
CA TYR A 205 -1.79 -2.22 -28.45
C TYR A 205 -1.58 -1.19 -29.57
N ALA A 206 -0.32 -0.89 -29.88
CA ALA A 206 0.04 -0.03 -31.00
C ALA A 206 1.28 -0.56 -31.75
N ARG A 207 2.47 -0.39 -31.17
CA ARG A 207 3.75 -0.93 -31.66
C ARG A 207 4.35 -1.97 -30.70
N GLY A 208 3.47 -2.59 -29.93
CA GLY A 208 3.78 -3.29 -28.68
C GLY A 208 2.60 -3.15 -27.73
N MET A 209 2.54 -4.00 -26.71
CA MET A 209 1.56 -3.85 -25.63
C MET A 209 1.95 -2.74 -24.66
N TYR A 210 0.96 -2.10 -24.06
CA TYR A 210 1.20 -1.11 -23.00
C TYR A 210 0.02 -1.05 -22.04
N LEU A 211 0.24 -0.54 -20.84
CA LEU A 211 -0.81 -0.22 -19.88
C LEU A 211 -1.54 1.03 -20.37
N LYS A 212 -2.73 0.87 -20.93
CA LYS A 212 -3.62 2.00 -21.27
C LYS A 212 -4.25 2.59 -20.02
N LYS A 213 -4.55 1.76 -19.02
CA LYS A 213 -5.01 2.15 -17.69
C LYS A 213 -4.38 1.23 -16.65
N PHE A 214 -3.98 1.77 -15.51
CA PHE A 214 -3.44 0.99 -14.40
C PHE A 214 -3.94 1.57 -13.07
N ASP A 215 -4.95 0.93 -12.50
CA ASP A 215 -5.48 1.25 -11.19
C ASP A 215 -4.91 0.24 -10.19
N LEU A 216 -4.22 0.72 -9.15
CA LEU A 216 -3.77 -0.07 -8.01
C LEU A 216 -4.42 0.52 -6.76
N ASP A 217 -4.89 -0.33 -5.86
CA ASP A 217 -5.30 0.05 -4.51
C ASP A 217 -4.88 -1.05 -3.55
N PHE A 218 -4.72 -0.72 -2.27
CA PHE A 218 -4.31 -1.69 -1.27
C PHE A 218 -4.89 -1.38 0.11
N SER A 219 -4.90 -2.35 0.99
CA SER A 219 -5.34 -2.17 2.38
C SER A 219 -4.59 -3.14 3.27
N LEU A 220 -4.59 -2.87 4.57
CA LEU A 220 -4.08 -3.79 5.57
C LEU A 220 -5.09 -3.90 6.70
N ARG A 221 -5.16 -5.07 7.34
CA ARG A 221 -6.03 -5.24 8.51
C ARG A 221 -5.36 -4.73 9.78
N ALA A 222 -4.08 -5.02 9.94
CA ALA A 222 -3.34 -4.66 11.14
C ALA A 222 -1.86 -4.52 10.82
N ILE A 223 -1.19 -3.73 11.65
CA ILE A 223 0.26 -3.58 11.64
C ILE A 223 0.75 -3.78 13.08
N LYS A 224 1.92 -4.37 13.24
CA LYS A 224 2.69 -4.30 14.49
C LYS A 224 4.03 -3.68 14.20
N MET A 225 4.47 -2.73 15.01
CA MET A 225 5.71 -2.01 14.77
C MET A 225 6.57 -1.94 16.03
N HIS A 226 7.87 -2.09 15.82
CA HIS A 226 8.90 -1.83 16.80
C HIS A 226 9.81 -0.74 16.25
N LEU A 227 9.90 0.38 16.96
CA LEU A 227 10.63 1.58 16.57
C LEU A 227 11.69 1.90 17.64
N GLU A 228 12.96 1.78 17.29
CA GLU A 228 14.05 2.13 18.22
C GLU A 228 14.15 3.65 18.43
N ASN A 229 14.33 4.09 19.68
CA ASN A 229 14.45 5.51 20.07
C ASN A 229 13.24 6.40 19.73
N PHE A 230 12.06 5.80 19.54
CA PHE A 230 10.85 6.57 19.31
C PHE A 230 10.40 7.31 20.57
N MET A 231 10.09 8.61 20.43
CA MET A 231 9.50 9.46 21.47
C MET A 231 10.28 9.50 22.80
N GLY A 232 11.59 9.25 22.76
CA GLY A 232 12.46 9.30 23.94
C GLY A 232 12.58 7.99 24.73
N GLY A 233 12.06 6.86 24.22
CA GLY A 233 12.37 5.53 24.76
C GLY A 233 11.16 4.72 25.24
N GLU A 234 11.42 3.71 26.06
CA GLU A 234 10.56 2.53 26.26
C GLU A 234 9.09 2.85 26.57
N GLU A 235 8.78 3.61 27.63
CA GLU A 235 7.38 3.77 28.06
C GLU A 235 6.53 4.57 27.06
N ILE A 236 6.91 5.82 26.76
CA ILE A 236 6.17 6.68 25.83
C ILE A 236 6.23 6.12 24.41
N GLY A 237 7.39 5.58 24.01
CA GLY A 237 7.59 4.97 22.70
C GLY A 237 6.71 3.74 22.49
N GLN A 238 6.58 2.84 23.47
CA GLN A 238 5.69 1.68 23.37
C GLN A 238 4.22 2.09 23.29
N ILE A 239 3.82 3.07 24.10
CA ILE A 239 2.44 3.60 24.08
C ILE A 239 2.12 4.22 22.73
N MET A 240 2.97 5.12 22.24
CA MET A 240 2.76 5.78 20.95
C MET A 240 2.86 4.80 19.78
N SER A 241 3.70 3.75 19.88
CA SER A 241 3.73 2.67 18.89
C SER A 241 2.39 1.95 18.83
N LYS A 242 1.77 1.64 19.98
CA LYS A 242 0.45 1.03 20.02
C LYS A 242 -0.62 1.93 19.39
N VAL A 243 -0.57 3.23 19.68
CA VAL A 243 -1.44 4.22 19.04
C VAL A 243 -1.28 4.18 17.52
N PHE A 244 -0.05 4.16 17.00
CA PHE A 244 0.17 4.05 15.57
C PHE A 244 -0.32 2.72 15.00
N GLU A 245 -0.08 1.60 15.68
CA GLU A 245 -0.59 0.29 15.25
C GLU A 245 -2.11 0.28 15.09
N ASP A 246 -2.82 0.91 16.02
CA ASP A 246 -4.29 0.91 16.06
C ASP A 246 -4.88 1.87 15.03
N LEU A 247 -4.18 2.96 14.68
CA LEU A 247 -4.66 3.97 13.74
C LEU A 247 -4.18 3.75 12.29
N THR A 248 -3.12 2.97 12.08
CA THR A 248 -2.51 2.81 10.74
C THR A 248 -3.50 2.31 9.68
N PRO A 249 -4.35 1.29 9.93
CA PRO A 249 -5.28 0.80 8.90
C PRO A 249 -6.18 1.91 8.32
N GLU A 250 -6.67 2.81 9.16
CA GLU A 250 -7.54 3.92 8.78
C GLU A 250 -6.72 5.12 8.28
N ALA A 251 -5.61 5.47 8.94
CA ALA A 251 -4.72 6.53 8.50
C ALA A 251 -4.17 6.26 7.09
N LEU A 252 -3.99 4.99 6.73
CA LEU A 252 -3.60 4.58 5.39
C LEU A 252 -4.58 5.10 4.32
N ASP A 253 -5.89 5.02 4.58
CA ASP A 253 -6.90 5.52 3.65
C ASP A 253 -6.83 7.04 3.44
N VAL A 254 -6.33 7.79 4.45
CA VAL A 254 -6.12 9.25 4.37
C VAL A 254 -4.86 9.61 3.58
N ILE A 255 -3.75 8.87 3.77
CA ILE A 255 -2.47 9.16 3.07
C ILE A 255 -2.40 8.58 1.66
N LYS A 256 -3.25 7.60 1.33
CA LYS A 256 -3.29 6.96 0.01
C LYS A 256 -3.24 7.93 -1.16
N PRO A 257 -4.03 9.02 -1.21
CA PRO A 257 -3.96 9.99 -2.30
C PRO A 257 -2.55 10.54 -2.56
N ASP A 258 -1.70 10.58 -1.55
CA ASP A 258 -0.33 11.10 -1.64
C ASP A 258 0.69 9.98 -1.92
N ILE A 259 0.57 8.81 -1.26
CA ILE A 259 1.56 7.72 -1.42
C ILE A 259 1.26 6.76 -2.59
N LEU A 260 0.00 6.65 -3.02
CA LEU A 260 -0.43 5.70 -4.03
C LEU A 260 0.01 6.07 -5.45
N PRO A 261 -0.05 7.34 -5.91
CA PRO A 261 0.41 7.72 -7.23
C PRO A 261 1.88 7.33 -7.53
N PRO A 262 2.88 7.64 -6.69
CA PRO A 262 4.27 7.25 -6.98
C PRO A 262 4.46 5.72 -6.98
N ILE A 263 3.73 4.98 -6.15
CA ILE A 263 3.72 3.52 -6.18
C ILE A 263 3.12 3.01 -7.50
N GLN A 264 2.00 3.58 -7.92
CA GLN A 264 1.34 3.23 -9.18
C GLN A 264 2.26 3.48 -10.38
N ASP A 265 2.90 4.63 -10.44
CA ASP A 265 3.81 5.01 -11.52
C ASP A 265 5.02 4.08 -11.57
N TYR A 266 5.60 3.77 -10.41
CA TYR A 266 6.70 2.82 -10.29
C TYR A 266 6.33 1.45 -10.87
N VAL A 267 5.22 0.87 -10.41
CA VAL A 267 4.78 -0.45 -10.87
C VAL A 267 4.40 -0.41 -12.35
N ALA A 268 3.68 0.62 -12.79
CA ALA A 268 3.27 0.77 -14.18
C ALA A 268 4.47 0.90 -15.13
N SER A 269 5.53 1.63 -14.75
CA SER A 269 6.75 1.73 -15.56
C SER A 269 7.40 0.37 -15.77
N HIS A 270 7.61 -0.39 -14.70
CA HIS A 270 8.26 -1.70 -14.76
C HIS A 270 7.43 -2.71 -15.57
N VAL A 271 6.11 -2.68 -15.41
CA VAL A 271 5.22 -3.53 -16.21
C VAL A 271 5.28 -3.12 -17.69
N ASN A 272 5.25 -1.83 -18.01
CA ASN A 272 5.37 -1.35 -19.39
C ASN A 272 6.71 -1.75 -20.02
N GLU A 273 7.82 -1.57 -19.31
CA GLU A 273 9.15 -2.01 -19.73
C GLU A 273 9.19 -3.51 -20.02
N THR A 274 8.48 -4.32 -19.23
CA THR A 274 8.37 -5.76 -19.47
C THR A 274 7.53 -6.11 -20.70
N ILE A 275 6.37 -5.47 -20.87
CA ILE A 275 5.37 -5.92 -21.86
C ILE A 275 5.48 -5.23 -23.23
N HIS A 276 6.23 -4.14 -23.36
CA HIS A 276 6.24 -3.35 -24.60
C HIS A 276 6.79 -4.10 -25.82
N HIS A 277 7.62 -5.12 -25.61
CA HIS A 277 8.11 -6.00 -26.67
C HIS A 277 7.12 -7.09 -27.08
N LEU A 278 6.08 -7.32 -26.28
CA LEU A 278 5.14 -8.42 -26.49
C LEU A 278 4.02 -8.02 -27.47
N THR A 279 3.54 -9.00 -28.23
CA THR A 279 2.34 -8.88 -29.05
C THR A 279 1.11 -9.45 -28.34
N MET A 280 -0.09 -9.14 -28.85
CA MET A 280 -1.33 -9.79 -28.39
C MET A 280 -1.28 -11.32 -28.55
N ARG A 281 -0.59 -11.83 -29.59
CA ARG A 281 -0.39 -13.26 -29.78
C ARG A 281 0.44 -13.84 -28.62
N ASP A 282 1.52 -13.19 -28.24
CA ASP A 282 2.41 -13.67 -27.18
C ASP A 282 1.67 -13.69 -25.84
N LEU A 283 0.90 -12.63 -25.56
CA LEU A 283 -0.01 -12.59 -24.41
C LEU A 283 -0.96 -13.79 -24.41
N PHE A 284 -1.59 -14.10 -25.56
CA PHE A 284 -2.43 -15.29 -25.67
C PHE A 284 -1.66 -16.57 -25.38
N HIS A 285 -0.47 -16.77 -25.93
CA HIS A 285 0.25 -18.01 -25.70
C HIS A 285 0.74 -18.16 -24.25
N VAL A 286 1.21 -17.08 -23.62
CA VAL A 286 1.57 -17.06 -22.19
C VAL A 286 0.37 -17.42 -21.33
N LEU A 287 -0.77 -16.74 -21.55
CA LEU A 287 -2.00 -17.00 -20.79
C LEU A 287 -2.58 -18.39 -21.08
N LEU A 288 -2.54 -18.86 -22.32
CA LEU A 288 -3.03 -20.20 -22.68
C LEU A 288 -2.09 -21.31 -22.20
N GLY A 289 -0.94 -20.98 -21.57
CA GLY A 289 0.04 -21.94 -21.07
C GLY A 289 0.79 -22.68 -22.18
N LYS A 290 0.83 -22.09 -23.39
CA LYS A 290 1.57 -22.62 -24.54
C LYS A 290 3.04 -22.23 -24.51
N TYR A 291 3.39 -21.20 -23.73
CA TYR A 291 4.77 -20.78 -23.46
C TYR A 291 5.04 -20.85 -21.96
N GLU A 292 6.17 -21.45 -21.58
CA GLU A 292 6.82 -21.26 -20.29
C GLU A 292 7.46 -19.86 -20.25
N PHE A 293 7.74 -19.31 -19.05
CA PHE A 293 8.41 -18.00 -18.93
C PHE A 293 9.78 -17.94 -19.64
N GLY A 294 10.42 -19.09 -19.91
CA GLY A 294 11.65 -19.16 -20.72
C GLY A 294 11.42 -19.21 -22.23
N ASP A 295 10.21 -19.57 -22.68
CA ASP A 295 9.88 -19.66 -24.10
C ASP A 295 9.61 -18.28 -24.71
N ILE A 296 9.38 -17.22 -23.92
CA ILE A 296 9.20 -15.87 -24.47
C ILE A 296 10.52 -15.13 -24.72
N THR A 297 11.66 -15.73 -24.37
CA THR A 297 13.00 -15.14 -24.56
C THR A 297 13.30 -14.76 -26.00
N HIS A 298 12.89 -15.58 -26.97
CA HIS A 298 13.09 -15.32 -28.39
C HIS A 298 12.19 -14.22 -28.97
N LEU A 299 11.22 -13.72 -28.18
CA LEU A 299 10.34 -12.60 -28.54
C LEU A 299 10.83 -11.26 -27.98
N LEU A 300 11.83 -11.30 -27.09
CA LEU A 300 12.39 -10.12 -26.40
C LEU A 300 13.69 -9.63 -27.05
N ILE A 301 14.17 -10.30 -28.08
CA ILE A 301 15.32 -9.91 -28.89
C ILE A 301 14.79 -9.46 -30.26
N PRO A 302 15.12 -8.24 -30.73
CA PRO A 302 14.66 -7.73 -32.03
C PRO A 302 15.16 -8.55 -33.23
#